data_AF-A0A947F2S9-F1
#
_entry.id   AF-A0A947F2S9-F1
#
_cell.length_a   1.000
_cell.length_b   1.000
_cell.length_c   1.000
_cell.angle_alpha   90.00
_cell.angle_beta   90.00
_cell.angle_gamma   90.00
#
_symmetry.space_group_name_H-M   'P 1'
#
loop_
_entity.id
_entity.type
_entity.pdbx_description
1 polymer ?
#
loop_
_entity_poly.entity_id
_entity_poly.type
_entity_poly.pdbx_seq_one_letter_code
_entity_poly.pdbx_strand_id
1 'polypeptide(L)' 'METTQPYTCSDYRQEMILLGLKNRLSCKDLSEEERLNLVEEIKKIETVMDMD' A
#
# COMPACT_ATOMS: atom_id res chain seq x y z
N MET A 1 22.87 -18.00 4.78
CA MET A 1 23.14 -16.72 4.10
C MET A 1 21.77 -16.12 3.81
N GLU A 2 21.26 -15.28 4.71
CA GLU A 2 20.01 -14.56 4.51
C GLU A 2 20.34 -13.31 3.72
N THR A 3 19.97 -13.29 2.44
CA THR A 3 20.04 -12.08 1.61
C THR A 3 18.87 -11.18 2.00
N THR A 4 18.99 -10.47 3.12
CA THR A 4 18.12 -9.33 3.40
C THR A 4 18.45 -8.27 2.36
N GLN A 5 17.63 -8.18 1.31
CA GLN A 5 17.68 -7.02 0.43
C GLN A 5 17.63 -5.76 1.31
N PRO A 6 18.49 -4.76 1.07
CA PRO A 6 18.58 -3.61 1.95
C PRO A 6 17.23 -2.90 1.90
N TYR A 7 16.46 -3.00 2.98
CA TYR A 7 15.18 -2.30 3.14
C TYR A 7 15.41 -0.83 2.81
N THR A 8 14.98 -0.41 1.64
CA THR A 8 15.28 0.92 1.16
C THR A 8 14.30 1.89 1.79
N CYS A 9 14.69 3.15 1.96
CA CYS A 9 13.74 4.20 2.37
C CYS A 9 12.57 4.39 1.39
N SER A 10 12.64 3.78 0.19
CA SER A 10 11.52 3.66 -0.76
C SER A 10 10.49 2.65 -0.27
N ASP A 11 10.93 1.45 0.13
CA ASP A 11 10.07 0.36 0.59
C ASP A 11 9.30 0.77 1.84
N TYR A 12 10.01 1.35 2.82
CA TYR A 12 9.39 1.89 4.03
C TYR A 12 8.33 2.96 3.73
N ARG A 13 8.58 3.84 2.74
CA ARG A 13 7.61 4.87 2.36
C ARG A 13 6.38 4.28 1.70
N GLN A 14 6.56 3.31 0.80
CA GLN A 14 5.45 2.63 0.14
C GLN A 14 4.61 1.84 1.15
N GLU A 15 5.24 1.18 2.13
CA GLU A 15 4.54 0.53 3.22
C GLU A 15 3.73 1.50 4.09
N MET A 16 4.30 2.66 4.43
CA MET A 16 3.56 3.68 5.19
C MET A 16 2.36 4.22 4.41
N ILE A 17 2.48 4.40 3.09
CA ILE A 17 1.36 4.79 2.23
C ILE A 17 0.32 3.68 2.18
N LEU A 18 0.74 2.43 1.97
CA LEU A 18 -0.14 1.25 1.94
C LEU A 18 -0.92 1.10 3.25
N LEU A 19 -0.25 1.27 4.38
CA LEU A 19 -0.84 1.22 5.72
C LEU A 19 -1.88 2.34 5.90
N GLY A 20 -1.56 3.57 5.45
CA GLY A 20 -2.49 4.69 5.48
C GLY A 20 -3.74 4.45 4.64
N LEU A 21 -3.58 3.90 3.43
CA LEU A 21 -4.69 3.56 2.55
C LEU A 21 -5.55 2.42 3.12
N LYS A 22 -4.93 1.37 3.68
CA LYS A 22 -5.64 0.26 4.35
C LYS A 22 -6.41 0.74 5.59
N ASN A 23 -5.82 1.65 6.37
CA ASN A 23 -6.51 2.26 7.51
C ASN A 23 -7.72 3.08 7.05
N ARG A 24 -7.57 3.91 6.01
CA ARG A 24 -8.69 4.62 5.39
C ARG A 24 -9.75 3.65 4.90
N LEU A 25 -9.39 2.58 4.20
CA LEU A 25 -10.31 1.56 3.69
C LEU A 25 -11.15 0.90 4.80
N SER A 26 -10.62 0.86 6.03
CA SER A 26 -11.35 0.34 7.20
C SER A 26 -12.39 1.30 7.78
N CYS A 27 -12.38 2.58 7.38
CA CYS A 27 -13.37 3.56 7.80
C CYS A 27 -14.75 3.22 7.20
N LYS A 28 -15.76 3.12 8.06
CA LYS A 28 -17.15 2.81 7.68
C LYS A 28 -17.89 3.95 6.96
N ASP A 29 -17.30 5.15 6.94
CA ASP A 29 -17.88 6.36 6.33
C ASP A 29 -17.47 6.55 4.86
N LEU A 30 -16.78 5.57 4.27
CA LEU A 30 -16.39 5.64 2.86
C LEU A 30 -17.58 5.37 1.96
N SER A 31 -17.74 6.22 0.95
CA SER A 31 -18.60 5.92 -0.19
C SER A 31 -18.03 4.75 -0.99
N GLU A 32 -18.90 4.06 -1.75
CA GLU A 32 -18.48 2.94 -2.59
C GLU A 32 -17.43 3.35 -3.64
N GLU A 33 -17.53 4.58 -4.16
CA GLU A 33 -16.56 5.18 -5.06
C GLU A 33 -15.20 5.39 -4.39
N GLU A 34 -15.16 5.98 -3.20
CA GLU A 34 -13.90 6.18 -2.46
C GLU A 34 -13.26 4.85 -2.08
N ARG A 35 -14.07 3.86 -1.69
CA ARG A 35 -13.60 2.51 -1.41
C ARG A 35 -12.96 1.88 -2.65
N LEU A 36 -13.58 1.98 -3.82
CA LEU A 36 -13.03 1.47 -5.08
C LEU A 36 -11.72 2.17 -5.44
N ASN A 37 -11.67 3.51 -5.33
CA ASN A 37 -10.46 4.28 -5.58
C ASN A 37 -9.30 3.86 -4.65
N LEU A 38 -9.57 3.71 -3.35
CA LEU A 38 -8.59 3.23 -2.37
C LEU A 38 -8.09 1.82 -2.70
N VAL A 39 -8.98 0.91 -3.11
CA VAL A 39 -8.60 -0.46 -3.50
C VAL A 39 -7.72 -0.46 -4.75
N GLU A 40 -8.04 0.33 -5.77
CA GLU A 40 -7.18 0.45 -6.95
C GLU A 40 -5.80 1.00 -6.62
N GLU A 41 -5.73 2.01 -5.76
CA GLU A 41 -4.48 2.66 -5.37
C GLU A 41 -3.59 1.73 -4.55
N ILE A 42 -4.17 0.97 -3.61
CA ILE A 42 -3.49 -0.12 -2.88
C ILE A 42 -2.92 -1.14 -3.86
N LYS A 43 -3.71 -1.58 -4.84
CA LYS A 43 -3.30 -2.62 -5.80
C LYS A 43 -2.15 -2.15 -6.69
N LYS A 44 -2.14 -0.88 -7.10
CA LYS A 44 -1.03 -0.28 -7.86
C LYS A 44 0.26 -0.30 -7.05
N ILE A 45 0.20 0.10 -5.78
CA ILE A 45 1.37 0.12 -4.89
C ILE A 45 1.87 -1.29 -4.61
N GLU A 46 0.99 -2.25 -4.32
CA GLU A 46 1.38 -3.66 -4.11
C GLU A 46 2.02 -4.26 -5.36
N THR A 47 1.53 -3.94 -6.55
CA THR A 47 2.14 -4.41 -7.81
C THR A 47 3.54 -3.83 -8.02
N VAL A 48 3.75 -2.55 -7.67
CA VAL A 48 5.08 -1.92 -7.77
C VAL A 48 6.05 -2.54 -6.76
N MET A 49 5.59 -2.82 -5.54
CA MET A 49 6.41 -3.45 -4.49
C MET A 49 6.75 -4.92 -4.77
N ASP A 50 5.86 -5.67 -5.43
CA ASP A 50 6.08 -7.10 -5.76
C ASP A 50 6.95 -7.28 -7.02
N MET A 51 7.10 -6.22 -7.83
CA MET A 51 7.94 -6.21 -9.04
C MET A 51 9.37 -5.68 -8.81
N ASP A 52 9.72 -5.24 -7.59
CA ASP A 52 11.07 -4.77 -7.21
C ASP A 52 11.88 -5.85 -6.43
#